data_AF-A0A954W9S1-F1
#
_entry.id   AF-A0A954W9S1-F1
#
_cell.length_a   1.000
_cell.length_b   1.000
_cell.length_c   1.000
_cell.angle_alpha   90.00
_cell.angle_beta   90.00
_cell.angle_gamma   90.00
#
_symmetry.space_group_name_H-M   'P 1'
#
loop_
_entity.id
_entity.type
_entity.pdbx_description
1 polymer ?
#
loop_
_entity_poly.entity_id
_entity_poly.type
_entity_poly.pdbx_seq_one_letter_code
_entity_poly.pdbx_strand_id
1 'polypeptide(L)'
;MALVVYMLLAAILTFGHALYVAQGLQTAADLAAREISRTPLPAVMTFDDPPNPTNEDEGGAIHHSDVRGRIFDEAFLVIDLEAFYGQAHVPEDPPNFFRHAVPQMPLLNQQLATLMIVDRPDFDGDGAADAWLMRYPGALLTRSPAIEPPTGVTYPSWVATQYAVGIPVVTGRAVPGPGAVGGFETIRWVPVVEEIDTEDSPGDDAGDNHDPFQISSPQRGIVALRINFPFQSASMSSFRENPAGPFEPTIGFPNAADDDEVTELNPTERPGDLTGAPLSDGEIYAGTYGGRYGLGAQGAMGSEHFTGGRPVRPYRRVISAQAIYRREVFGN
;
A
#
# COMPACT_ATOMS: atom_id res chain seq x y z
N MET A 1 -6.60 -5.90 -36.44
CA MET A 1 -5.39 -6.69 -36.11
C MET A 1 -4.57 -6.02 -34.99
N ALA A 2 -4.13 -4.77 -35.14
CA ALA A 2 -3.30 -4.08 -34.13
C ALA A 2 -3.98 -3.96 -32.74
N LEU A 3 -5.28 -3.66 -32.69
CA LEU A 3 -6.04 -3.58 -31.43
C LEU A 3 -6.03 -4.90 -30.64
N VAL A 4 -6.24 -6.03 -31.32
CA VAL A 4 -6.27 -7.35 -30.68
C VAL A 4 -4.89 -7.70 -30.12
N VAL A 5 -3.82 -7.41 -30.86
CA VAL A 5 -2.44 -7.62 -30.40
C VAL A 5 -2.12 -6.74 -29.20
N TYR A 6 -2.53 -5.47 -29.23
CA TYR A 6 -2.35 -4.54 -28.11
C TYR A 6 -3.10 -5.00 -26.86
N MET A 7 -4.36 -5.43 -27.00
CA MET A 7 -5.14 -5.97 -25.89
C MET A 7 -4.51 -7.24 -25.32
N LEU A 8 -4.02 -8.15 -26.18
CA LEU A 8 -3.36 -9.37 -25.74
C LEU A 8 -2.05 -9.06 -24.98
N LEU A 9 -1.25 -8.12 -25.49
CA LEU A 9 -0.03 -7.69 -24.82
C LEU A 9 -0.33 -7.02 -23.46
N ALA A 10 -1.31 -6.12 -23.41
CA ALA A 10 -1.74 -5.46 -22.19
C ALA A 10 -2.23 -6.47 -21.14
N ALA A 11 -2.99 -7.48 -21.57
CA ALA A 11 -3.43 -8.58 -20.73
C ALA A 11 -2.25 -9.41 -20.20
N ILE A 12 -1.31 -9.83 -21.07
CA ILE A 12 -0.12 -10.60 -20.65
C ILE A 12 0.70 -9.83 -19.62
N LEU A 13 0.95 -8.54 -19.85
CA LEU A 13 1.72 -7.71 -18.92
C LEU A 13 0.98 -7.52 -17.58
N THR A 14 -0.32 -7.22 -17.63
CA THR A 14 -1.13 -6.98 -16.42
C THR A 14 -1.26 -8.24 -15.59
N PHE A 15 -1.68 -9.36 -16.18
CA PHE A 15 -1.86 -10.62 -15.46
C PHE A 15 -0.54 -11.26 -15.06
N GLY A 16 0.50 -11.16 -15.90
CA GLY A 16 1.84 -11.63 -15.55
C GLY A 16 2.40 -10.91 -14.33
N HIS A 17 2.26 -9.58 -14.28
CA HIS A 17 2.66 -8.79 -13.11
C HIS A 17 1.82 -9.15 -11.87
N ALA A 18 0.49 -9.26 -12.01
CA ALA A 18 -0.38 -9.63 -10.89
C ALA A 18 -0.04 -11.01 -10.30
N LEU A 19 0.27 -12.01 -11.15
CA LEU A 19 0.67 -13.34 -10.71
C LEU A 19 2.03 -13.33 -10.00
N TYR A 20 3.01 -12.58 -10.53
CA TYR A 20 4.31 -12.41 -9.89
C TYR A 20 4.16 -11.79 -8.49
N VAL A 21 3.38 -10.71 -8.38
CA VAL A 21 3.07 -10.05 -7.11
C VAL A 21 2.39 -11.01 -6.14
N ALA A 22 1.37 -11.75 -6.57
CA ALA A 22 0.65 -12.69 -5.71
C ALA A 22 1.57 -13.77 -5.11
N GLN A 23 2.50 -14.31 -5.90
CA GLN A 23 3.49 -15.29 -5.44
C GLN A 23 4.47 -14.70 -4.43
N GLY A 24 4.97 -13.48 -4.70
CA GLY A 24 5.86 -12.76 -3.79
C GLY A 24 5.18 -12.45 -2.46
N LEU A 25 3.95 -11.95 -2.50
CA LEU A 25 3.17 -11.63 -1.29
C LEU A 25 2.85 -12.88 -0.47
N GLN A 26 2.50 -14.01 -1.10
CA GLN A 26 2.23 -15.25 -0.35
C GLN A 26 3.47 -15.72 0.41
N THR A 27 4.64 -15.70 -0.25
CA THR A 27 5.91 -16.04 0.40
C THR A 27 6.24 -15.09 1.55
N ALA A 28 5.98 -13.79 1.36
CA ALA A 28 6.19 -12.78 2.37
C ALA A 28 5.24 -12.94 3.58
N ALA A 29 3.96 -13.24 3.35
CA ALA A 29 2.97 -13.48 4.39
C ALA A 29 3.32 -14.72 5.22
N ASP A 30 3.70 -15.83 4.56
CA ASP A 30 4.12 -17.06 5.23
C ASP A 30 5.36 -16.84 6.09
N LEU A 31 6.35 -16.07 5.60
CA LEU A 31 7.53 -15.69 6.38
C LEU A 31 7.16 -14.85 7.59
N ALA A 32 6.37 -13.79 7.40
CA ALA A 32 5.98 -12.86 8.46
C ALA A 32 5.23 -13.58 9.58
N ALA A 33 4.16 -14.32 9.24
CA ALA A 33 3.35 -15.01 10.23
C ALA A 33 4.16 -16.09 10.98
N ARG A 34 5.10 -16.76 10.29
CA ARG A 34 6.01 -17.71 10.94
C ARG A 34 6.99 -17.04 11.90
N GLU A 35 7.58 -15.91 11.54
CA GLU A 35 8.55 -15.22 12.41
C GLU A 35 7.87 -14.53 13.60
N ILE A 36 6.69 -13.93 13.39
CA ILE A 36 5.91 -13.32 14.48
C ILE A 36 5.44 -14.40 15.46
N SER A 37 4.98 -15.55 14.95
CA SER A 37 4.52 -16.65 15.83
C SER A 37 5.61 -17.21 16.74
N ARG A 38 6.89 -16.97 16.44
CA ARG A 38 8.06 -17.40 17.24
C ARG A 38 8.73 -16.26 18.00
N THR A 39 8.15 -15.07 17.95
CA THR A 39 8.68 -13.91 18.68
C THR A 39 8.12 -13.93 20.10
N PRO A 40 8.98 -13.75 21.14
CA PRO A 40 8.54 -13.79 22.53
C PRO A 40 7.76 -12.52 22.88
N LEU A 41 6.46 -12.53 22.60
CA LEU A 41 5.56 -11.40 22.85
C LEU A 41 4.68 -11.64 24.10
N PRO A 42 4.22 -10.59 24.81
CA PRO A 42 3.33 -10.71 25.97
C PRO A 42 2.01 -11.41 25.65
N ALA A 43 1.56 -12.32 26.53
CA ALA A 43 0.40 -13.19 26.30
C ALA A 43 -0.93 -12.47 26.05
N VAL A 44 -1.09 -11.27 26.61
CA VAL A 44 -2.30 -10.44 26.58
C VAL A 44 -2.27 -9.36 25.49
N MET A 45 -1.17 -9.27 24.74
CA MET A 45 -1.02 -8.32 23.64
C MET A 45 -1.94 -8.71 22.47
N THR A 46 -2.57 -7.72 21.86
CA THR A 46 -3.32 -7.72 20.58
C THR A 46 -2.37 -7.60 19.39
N PHE A 47 -2.85 -7.72 18.15
CA PHE A 47 -1.97 -7.58 17.00
C PHE A 47 -1.78 -6.12 16.55
N ASP A 48 -2.88 -5.37 16.38
CA ASP A 48 -2.90 -4.07 15.69
C ASP A 48 -3.13 -2.85 16.61
N ASP A 49 -3.23 -3.04 17.94
CA ASP A 49 -3.49 -1.92 18.87
C ASP A 49 -2.55 -0.74 18.62
N PRO A 50 -3.08 0.50 18.56
CA PRO A 50 -2.26 1.65 18.30
C PRO A 50 -1.17 1.81 19.38
N PRO A 51 0.04 2.27 19.01
CA PRO A 51 1.13 2.41 19.97
C PRO A 51 0.75 3.38 21.08
N ASN A 52 0.97 2.98 22.33
CA ASN A 52 0.76 3.86 23.47
C ASN A 52 1.80 5.01 23.41
N PRO A 53 1.37 6.29 23.42
CA PRO A 53 2.28 7.44 23.31
C PRO A 53 3.29 7.57 24.46
N THR A 54 3.10 6.81 25.55
CA THR A 54 3.99 6.80 26.72
C THR A 54 4.93 5.59 26.78
N ASN A 55 4.63 4.52 26.04
CA ASN A 55 5.44 3.31 25.98
C ASN A 55 5.14 2.54 24.68
N GLU A 56 6.06 2.58 23.72
CA GLU A 56 5.90 1.94 22.41
C GLU A 56 5.75 0.41 22.49
N ASP A 57 6.26 -0.22 23.55
CA ASP A 57 6.13 -1.67 23.79
C ASP A 57 4.77 -2.07 24.40
N GLU A 58 3.89 -1.11 24.69
CA GLU A 58 2.51 -1.33 25.15
C GLU A 58 1.46 -1.25 24.02
N GLY A 59 1.88 -1.11 22.76
CA GLY A 59 0.99 -1.25 21.59
C GLY A 59 0.78 -2.70 21.16
N GLY A 60 0.09 -2.88 20.03
CA GLY A 60 -0.09 -4.16 19.37
C GLY A 60 1.24 -4.79 18.93
N ALA A 61 1.22 -6.10 18.68
CA ALA A 61 2.38 -6.87 18.26
C ALA A 61 3.13 -6.27 17.07
N ILE A 62 2.43 -5.67 16.11
CA ILE A 62 3.05 -5.07 14.92
C ILE A 62 3.90 -3.82 15.26
N HIS A 63 3.61 -3.17 16.39
CA HIS A 63 4.31 -1.98 16.87
C HIS A 63 5.42 -2.29 17.89
N HIS A 64 5.47 -3.52 18.43
CA HIS A 64 6.46 -3.92 19.42
C HIS A 64 7.90 -3.84 18.88
N SER A 65 8.83 -3.37 19.71
CA SER A 65 10.23 -3.12 19.31
C SER A 65 10.93 -4.34 18.69
N ASP A 66 10.73 -5.54 19.23
CA ASP A 66 11.29 -6.80 18.66
C ASP A 66 10.75 -7.12 17.26
N VAL A 67 9.47 -6.84 17.00
CA VAL A 67 8.84 -7.09 15.71
C VAL A 67 9.30 -6.05 14.71
N ARG A 68 9.32 -4.77 15.10
CA ARG A 68 9.80 -3.67 14.26
C ARG A 68 11.28 -3.80 13.91
N GLY A 69 12.12 -4.11 14.89
CA GLY A 69 13.56 -4.22 14.70
C GLY A 69 14.00 -5.42 13.85
N ARG A 70 13.16 -6.45 13.71
CA ARG A 70 13.57 -7.72 13.10
C ARG A 70 12.67 -8.23 11.98
N ILE A 71 11.36 -8.02 12.06
CA ILE A 71 10.37 -8.62 11.16
C ILE A 71 9.78 -7.58 10.22
N PHE A 72 9.11 -6.56 10.73
CA PHE A 72 8.40 -5.59 9.89
C PHE A 72 8.36 -4.21 10.53
N ASP A 73 8.76 -3.19 9.77
CA ASP A 73 8.64 -1.80 10.19
C ASP A 73 8.19 -0.93 9.01
N GLU A 74 7.18 -0.10 9.26
CA GLU A 74 6.57 0.79 8.26
C GLU A 74 7.55 1.82 7.72
N ALA A 75 8.55 2.22 8.52
CA ALA A 75 9.58 3.18 8.08
C ALA A 75 10.31 2.69 6.82
N PHE A 76 10.50 1.37 6.68
CA PHE A 76 11.15 0.77 5.51
C PHE A 76 10.22 0.57 4.31
N LEU A 77 8.99 1.12 4.32
CA LEU A 77 8.10 1.14 3.17
C LEU A 77 8.40 2.28 2.19
N VAL A 78 9.16 3.30 2.60
CA VAL A 78 9.57 4.42 1.75
C VAL A 78 11.07 4.68 1.92
N ILE A 79 11.81 4.50 0.84
CA ILE A 79 13.26 4.68 0.78
C ILE A 79 13.56 5.88 -0.10
N ASP A 80 14.39 6.79 0.42
CA ASP A 80 14.96 7.89 -0.34
C ASP A 80 16.17 7.41 -1.14
N LEU A 81 16.00 7.34 -2.47
CA LEU A 81 17.04 6.91 -3.38
C LEU A 81 18.10 7.99 -3.61
N GLU A 82 17.75 9.28 -3.47
CA GLU A 82 18.74 10.35 -3.54
C GLU A 82 19.68 10.28 -2.33
N ALA A 83 19.13 10.11 -1.14
CA ALA A 83 19.92 9.88 0.07
C ALA A 83 20.75 8.59 -0.01
N PHE A 84 20.23 7.50 -0.60
CA PHE A 84 20.97 6.25 -0.76
C PHE A 84 22.12 6.38 -1.77
N TYR A 85 21.85 6.84 -2.99
CA TYR A 85 22.85 6.93 -4.06
C TYR A 85 23.80 8.11 -3.90
N GLY A 86 23.41 9.15 -3.15
CA GLY A 86 24.22 10.33 -2.85
C GLY A 86 25.32 10.10 -1.81
N GLN A 87 25.32 8.96 -1.10
CA GLN A 87 26.41 8.62 -0.18
C GLN A 87 27.73 8.40 -0.92
N ALA A 88 28.85 8.73 -0.28
CA ALA A 88 30.18 8.49 -0.85
C ALA A 88 30.48 6.98 -0.87
N HIS A 89 30.51 6.39 -2.06
CA HIS A 89 30.78 4.96 -2.23
C HIS A 89 32.24 4.70 -2.60
N VAL A 90 32.76 3.55 -2.18
CA VAL A 90 34.09 3.09 -2.58
C VAL A 90 34.04 2.73 -4.07
N PRO A 91 34.99 3.18 -4.91
CA PRO A 91 34.96 2.94 -6.36
C PRO A 91 34.85 1.47 -6.77
N GLU A 92 35.28 0.55 -5.90
CA GLU A 92 35.29 -0.89 -6.13
C GLU A 92 33.94 -1.58 -5.82
N ASP A 93 33.03 -0.91 -5.12
CA ASP A 93 31.70 -1.43 -4.79
C ASP A 93 30.63 -0.35 -5.02
N PRO A 94 30.13 -0.20 -6.26
CA PRO A 94 29.15 0.82 -6.58
C PRO A 94 27.84 0.60 -5.79
N PRO A 95 27.09 1.67 -5.49
CA PRO A 95 25.83 1.58 -4.78
C PRO A 95 24.87 0.62 -5.47
N ASN A 96 24.41 -0.38 -4.72
CA ASN A 96 23.42 -1.34 -5.17
C ASN A 96 22.41 -1.55 -4.05
N PHE A 97 21.17 -1.15 -4.30
CA PHE A 97 20.08 -1.19 -3.32
C PHE A 97 19.88 -2.60 -2.74
N PHE A 98 19.82 -3.63 -3.59
CA PHE A 98 19.57 -5.01 -3.15
C PHE A 98 20.76 -5.64 -2.41
N ARG A 99 21.98 -5.18 -2.66
CA ARG A 99 23.18 -5.69 -1.97
C ARG A 99 23.44 -4.94 -0.66
N HIS A 100 23.17 -3.65 -0.62
CA HIS A 100 23.61 -2.77 0.47
C HIS A 100 22.47 -2.29 1.36
N ALA A 101 21.29 -1.96 0.82
CA ALA A 101 20.15 -1.49 1.62
C ALA A 101 19.29 -2.66 2.12
N VAL A 102 18.86 -3.55 1.23
CA VAL A 102 17.92 -4.63 1.56
C VAL A 102 18.39 -5.50 2.74
N PRO A 103 19.65 -5.96 2.83
CA PRO A 103 20.07 -6.79 3.98
C PRO A 103 20.03 -6.09 5.34
N GLN A 104 19.91 -4.75 5.38
CA GLN A 104 19.77 -3.96 6.61
C GLN A 104 18.30 -3.80 7.05
N MET A 105 17.34 -4.20 6.21
CA MET A 105 15.91 -4.08 6.49
C MET A 105 15.40 -5.25 7.34
N PRO A 106 14.25 -5.10 8.03
CA PRO A 106 13.54 -6.21 8.66
C PRO A 106 13.12 -7.30 7.65
N LEU A 107 12.99 -8.55 8.11
CA LEU A 107 12.82 -9.73 7.24
C LEU A 107 11.65 -9.63 6.26
N LEU A 108 10.51 -9.10 6.68
CA LEU A 108 9.36 -8.89 5.81
C LEU A 108 9.66 -7.77 4.80
N ASN A 109 10.18 -6.62 5.25
CA ASN A 109 10.56 -5.53 4.35
C ASN A 109 11.57 -5.99 3.28
N GLN A 110 12.47 -6.93 3.59
CA GLN A 110 13.36 -7.54 2.60
C GLN A 110 12.61 -8.26 1.47
N GLN A 111 11.54 -9.00 1.80
CA GLN A 111 10.71 -9.66 0.79
C GLN A 111 9.92 -8.63 -0.03
N LEU A 112 9.33 -7.64 0.66
CA LEU A 112 8.53 -6.59 0.03
C LEU A 112 9.35 -5.66 -0.87
N ALA A 113 10.67 -5.52 -0.64
CA ALA A 113 11.56 -4.69 -1.45
C ALA A 113 11.53 -5.05 -2.94
N THR A 114 11.27 -6.31 -3.29
CA THR A 114 11.16 -6.75 -4.71
C THR A 114 9.86 -6.31 -5.38
N LEU A 115 8.86 -5.92 -4.60
CA LEU A 115 7.54 -5.50 -5.05
C LEU A 115 7.37 -3.97 -5.02
N MET A 116 8.36 -3.25 -4.50
CA MET A 116 8.36 -1.80 -4.45
C MET A 116 8.50 -1.19 -5.85
N ILE A 117 7.96 0.01 -5.99
CA ILE A 117 8.04 0.82 -7.20
C ILE A 117 9.04 1.96 -7.03
N VAL A 118 9.69 2.33 -8.12
CA VAL A 118 10.41 3.60 -8.19
C VAL A 118 9.39 4.69 -8.51
N ASP A 119 9.36 5.72 -7.68
CA ASP A 119 8.46 6.84 -7.81
C ASP A 119 9.22 8.16 -7.78
N ARG A 120 8.65 9.15 -8.46
CA ARG A 120 9.18 10.51 -8.60
C ARG A 120 8.03 11.49 -8.42
N PRO A 121 7.49 11.59 -7.20
CA PRO A 121 6.36 12.48 -6.96
C PRO A 121 6.76 13.92 -7.23
N ASP A 122 5.82 14.64 -7.82
CA ASP A 122 5.81 16.08 -8.00
C ASP A 122 4.60 16.56 -7.17
N PHE A 123 4.87 17.19 -6.04
CA PHE A 123 3.87 17.59 -5.05
C PHE A 123 3.30 18.98 -5.34
N ASP A 124 4.08 19.87 -5.93
CA ASP A 124 3.67 21.25 -6.24
C ASP A 124 3.18 21.44 -7.68
N GLY A 125 3.36 20.44 -8.53
CA GLY A 125 2.93 20.43 -9.92
C GLY A 125 3.77 21.36 -10.79
N ASP A 126 5.05 21.57 -10.45
CA ASP A 126 5.96 22.41 -11.24
C ASP A 126 6.60 21.66 -12.44
N GLY A 127 6.31 20.36 -12.56
CA GLY A 127 6.81 19.47 -13.60
C GLY A 127 8.18 18.87 -13.29
N ALA A 128 8.77 19.18 -12.14
CA ALA A 128 9.97 18.56 -11.59
C ALA A 128 9.60 17.61 -10.42
N ALA A 129 10.38 16.54 -10.28
CA ALA A 129 10.17 15.63 -9.16
C ALA A 129 10.77 16.22 -7.88
N ASP A 130 9.98 16.29 -6.81
CA ASP A 130 10.39 16.74 -5.47
C ASP A 130 11.22 15.69 -4.71
N ALA A 131 11.02 14.42 -5.06
CA ALA A 131 11.72 13.32 -4.43
C ALA A 131 12.01 12.19 -5.42
N TRP A 132 13.07 11.43 -5.16
CA TRP A 132 13.33 10.18 -5.86
C TRP A 132 13.24 9.02 -4.88
N LEU A 133 12.14 8.27 -4.95
CA LEU A 133 11.78 7.30 -3.93
C LEU A 133 11.73 5.88 -4.50
N MET A 134 12.05 4.90 -3.65
CA MET A 134 11.62 3.52 -3.82
C MET A 134 10.62 3.20 -2.71
N ARG A 135 9.37 2.95 -3.08
CA ARG A 135 8.29 2.83 -2.10
C ARG A 135 7.38 1.66 -2.37
N TYR A 136 6.72 1.19 -1.32
CA TYR A 136 5.63 0.25 -1.45
C TYR A 136 4.47 0.89 -2.23
N PRO A 137 3.80 0.17 -3.16
CA PRO A 137 2.68 0.72 -3.89
C PRO A 137 1.54 1.14 -2.98
N GLY A 138 0.90 2.27 -3.28
CA GLY A 138 -0.18 2.85 -2.48
C GLY A 138 -0.21 4.38 -2.57
N ALA A 139 -0.94 5.01 -1.67
CA ALA A 139 -0.88 6.46 -1.47
C ALA A 139 0.39 6.81 -0.71
N LEU A 140 1.19 7.75 -1.23
CA LEU A 140 2.28 8.36 -0.48
C LEU A 140 1.68 9.43 0.42
N LEU A 141 1.95 9.33 1.72
CA LEU A 141 1.43 10.21 2.75
C LEU A 141 2.59 10.87 3.49
N THR A 142 2.40 12.11 3.95
CA THR A 142 3.35 12.79 4.83
C THR A 142 3.04 12.44 6.29
N ARG A 143 4.06 12.36 7.14
CA ARG A 143 3.89 12.04 8.56
C ARG A 143 4.58 13.08 9.43
N SER A 144 3.83 13.62 10.38
CA SER A 144 4.34 14.52 11.42
C SER A 144 3.68 14.16 12.76
N PRO A 145 4.43 13.65 13.77
CA PRO A 145 5.89 13.44 13.78
C PRO A 145 6.35 12.35 12.80
N ALA A 146 7.64 12.37 12.46
CA ALA A 146 8.27 11.33 11.66
C ALA A 146 8.21 9.97 12.39
N ILE A 147 8.34 8.87 11.65
CA ILE A 147 8.38 7.52 12.24
C ILE A 147 9.66 7.37 13.07
N GLU A 148 9.49 7.12 14.37
CA GLU A 148 10.59 6.92 15.30
C GLU A 148 11.12 5.48 15.24
N PRO A 149 12.45 5.28 15.35
CA PRO A 149 13.04 3.95 15.36
C PRO A 149 12.67 3.17 16.62
N PRO A 150 12.45 1.85 16.53
CA PRO A 150 12.23 1.03 17.71
C PRO A 150 13.47 1.04 18.62
N THR A 151 13.26 0.83 19.92
CA THR A 151 14.32 0.79 20.92
C THR A 151 15.53 -0.06 20.49
N GLY A 152 16.72 0.55 20.51
CA GLY A 152 17.99 -0.11 20.16
C GLY A 152 18.31 -0.20 18.66
N VAL A 153 17.44 0.32 17.79
CA VAL A 153 17.66 0.39 16.34
C VAL A 153 17.96 1.83 15.93
N THR A 154 18.80 2.00 14.92
CA THR A 154 19.04 3.31 14.27
C THR A 154 18.71 3.17 12.80
N TYR A 155 17.80 4.00 12.31
CA TYR A 155 17.49 4.00 10.88
C TYR A 155 18.66 4.54 10.06
N PRO A 156 19.02 3.86 8.96
CA PRO A 156 19.88 4.44 7.96
C PRO A 156 19.28 5.75 7.40
N SER A 157 20.14 6.70 7.01
CA SER A 157 19.70 8.03 6.54
C SER A 157 18.84 8.00 5.28
N TRP A 158 18.81 6.87 4.56
CA TRP A 158 18.00 6.67 3.35
C TRP A 158 16.59 6.15 3.66
N VAL A 159 16.26 5.88 4.92
CA VAL A 159 14.89 5.57 5.36
C VAL A 159 14.13 6.89 5.48
N ALA A 160 13.09 7.07 4.68
CA ALA A 160 12.36 8.33 4.60
C ALA A 160 11.23 8.37 5.66
N THR A 161 11.61 8.60 6.91
CA THR A 161 10.72 8.55 8.09
C THR A 161 9.62 9.62 8.10
N GLN A 162 9.75 10.65 7.26
CA GLN A 162 8.72 11.67 7.04
C GLN A 162 7.57 11.21 6.14
N TYR A 163 7.65 10.02 5.55
CA TYR A 163 6.62 9.47 4.69
C TYR A 163 6.03 8.17 5.24
N ALA A 164 4.78 7.92 4.89
CA ALA A 164 4.08 6.66 5.13
C ALA A 164 3.39 6.19 3.84
N VAL A 165 3.02 4.91 3.79
CA VAL A 165 2.23 4.34 2.70
C VAL A 165 0.88 3.90 3.23
N GLY A 166 -0.20 4.45 2.68
CA GLY A 166 -1.56 4.00 2.94
C GLY A 166 -2.13 3.24 1.74
N ILE A 167 -2.92 2.19 1.97
CA ILE A 167 -3.58 1.46 0.88
C ILE A 167 -5.04 1.90 0.81
N PRO A 168 -5.44 2.61 -0.25
CA PRO A 168 -6.84 2.91 -0.47
C PRO A 168 -7.52 1.69 -1.09
N VAL A 169 -8.57 1.17 -0.46
CA VAL A 169 -9.48 0.17 -1.06
C VAL A 169 -10.70 0.90 -1.57
N VAL A 170 -11.00 0.80 -2.87
CA VAL A 170 -12.23 1.37 -3.43
C VAL A 170 -13.39 0.45 -3.08
N THR A 171 -14.30 0.93 -2.23
CA THR A 171 -15.49 0.20 -1.76
C THR A 171 -16.72 0.53 -2.59
N GLY A 172 -16.76 1.72 -3.18
CA GLY A 172 -17.87 2.20 -3.99
C GLY A 172 -17.42 3.17 -5.06
N ARG A 173 -18.26 3.31 -6.08
CA ARG A 173 -18.12 4.37 -7.08
C ARG A 173 -19.46 5.01 -7.31
N ALA A 174 -19.49 6.34 -7.28
CA ALA A 174 -20.70 7.09 -7.57
C ALA A 174 -21.16 6.80 -9.01
N VAL A 175 -22.41 6.38 -9.15
CA VAL A 175 -23.06 6.25 -10.47
C VAL A 175 -23.55 7.65 -10.85
N PRO A 176 -23.02 8.27 -11.91
CA PRO A 176 -23.48 9.59 -12.32
C PRO A 176 -24.92 9.52 -12.84
N GLY A 177 -25.66 10.62 -12.63
CA GLY A 177 -26.93 10.85 -13.33
C GLY A 177 -26.73 11.06 -14.84
N PRO A 178 -27.82 11.12 -15.62
CA PRO A 178 -27.75 11.36 -17.06
C PRO A 178 -26.98 12.65 -17.38
N GLY A 179 -25.90 12.55 -18.16
CA GLY A 179 -25.08 13.70 -18.58
C GLY A 179 -24.01 14.15 -17.57
N ALA A 180 -23.86 13.48 -16.42
CA ALA A 180 -22.78 13.73 -15.48
C ALA A 180 -21.55 12.85 -15.77
N VAL A 181 -20.36 13.42 -15.63
CA VAL A 181 -19.13 12.64 -15.44
C VAL A 181 -19.25 11.98 -14.06
N GLY A 182 -18.95 10.70 -13.95
CA GLY A 182 -18.97 10.01 -12.66
C GLY A 182 -17.97 8.88 -12.60
N GLY A 183 -17.99 8.14 -11.49
CA GLY A 183 -16.89 7.26 -11.10
C GLY A 183 -16.12 7.73 -9.87
N PHE A 184 -16.59 8.76 -9.16
CA PHE A 184 -15.98 9.23 -7.91
C PHE A 184 -15.88 8.11 -6.90
N GLU A 185 -14.68 7.92 -6.35
CA GLU A 185 -14.39 6.80 -5.48
C GLU A 185 -14.79 7.06 -4.03
N THR A 186 -15.49 6.09 -3.45
CA THR A 186 -15.53 5.92 -2.01
C THR A 186 -14.44 4.93 -1.62
N ILE A 187 -13.55 5.35 -0.73
CA ILE A 187 -12.39 4.56 -0.31
C ILE A 187 -12.43 4.23 1.18
N ARG A 188 -11.84 3.09 1.53
CA ARG A 188 -11.46 2.69 2.88
C ARG A 188 -9.94 2.53 2.94
N TRP A 189 -9.28 3.14 3.89
CA TRP A 189 -7.87 2.90 4.17
C TRP A 189 -7.68 1.54 4.80
N VAL A 190 -6.66 0.82 4.35
CA VAL A 190 -6.18 -0.41 5.01
C VAL A 190 -4.67 -0.33 5.19
N PRO A 191 -4.11 -0.96 6.23
CA PRO A 191 -2.67 -1.01 6.39
C PRO A 191 -2.05 -2.01 5.39
N VAL A 192 -0.72 -1.91 5.22
CA VAL A 192 0.05 -2.86 4.40
C VAL A 192 0.02 -4.25 5.01
N VAL A 193 0.12 -4.32 6.34
CA VAL A 193 0.05 -5.54 7.14
C VAL A 193 -1.06 -5.34 8.16
N GLU A 194 -2.03 -6.26 8.20
CA GLU A 194 -3.15 -6.25 9.15
C GLU A 194 -3.40 -7.67 9.67
N GLU A 195 -4.02 -7.80 10.84
CA GLU A 195 -4.57 -9.09 11.28
C GLU A 195 -5.75 -9.52 10.39
N ILE A 196 -5.90 -10.82 10.20
CA ILE A 196 -7.16 -11.41 9.72
C ILE A 196 -8.03 -11.59 10.95
N ASP A 197 -8.69 -10.51 11.32
CA ASP A 197 -9.78 -10.55 12.26
C ASP A 197 -11.11 -10.72 11.51
N THR A 198 -12.17 -10.64 12.29
CA THR A 198 -13.55 -10.70 11.83
C THR A 198 -14.31 -9.43 12.23
N GLU A 199 -13.57 -8.38 12.53
CA GLU A 199 -14.04 -7.07 12.96
C GLU A 199 -14.03 -6.12 11.76
N ASP A 200 -14.83 -5.06 11.82
CA ASP A 200 -14.97 -4.13 10.70
C ASP A 200 -13.82 -3.10 10.63
N SER A 201 -13.05 -2.97 11.72
CA SER A 201 -11.89 -2.07 11.85
C SER A 201 -10.76 -2.78 12.62
N PRO A 202 -9.50 -2.65 12.19
CA PRO A 202 -8.34 -3.33 12.81
C PRO A 202 -7.97 -2.80 14.21
N GLY A 203 -8.72 -1.87 14.78
CA GLY A 203 -8.53 -1.37 16.16
C GLY A 203 -9.79 -1.49 17.02
N ASP A 204 -10.74 -2.33 16.62
CA ASP A 204 -12.02 -2.51 17.31
C ASP A 204 -12.09 -3.83 18.07
N ASP A 205 -11.33 -3.96 19.18
CA ASP A 205 -11.41 -5.11 20.10
C ASP A 205 -12.80 -5.28 20.78
N ALA A 206 -13.78 -4.43 20.47
CA ALA A 206 -15.07 -4.39 21.14
C ALA A 206 -16.10 -5.27 20.41
N GLY A 207 -16.17 -6.55 20.78
CA GLY A 207 -17.22 -7.44 20.28
C GLY A 207 -17.22 -8.84 20.88
N ASP A 208 -18.13 -9.68 20.40
CA ASP A 208 -18.14 -11.12 20.71
C ASP A 208 -16.99 -11.90 20.01
N ASN A 209 -16.12 -11.18 19.29
CA ASN A 209 -15.27 -11.74 18.25
C ASN A 209 -13.78 -11.45 18.44
N HIS A 210 -13.29 -11.83 19.61
CA HIS A 210 -11.92 -11.66 20.09
C HIS A 210 -10.80 -11.84 19.04
N ASP A 211 -9.82 -10.93 19.09
CA ASP A 211 -8.56 -11.00 18.34
C ASP A 211 -7.93 -12.40 18.37
N PRO A 212 -7.67 -13.00 17.20
CA PRO A 212 -7.05 -14.32 17.15
C PRO A 212 -5.67 -14.32 17.82
N PHE A 213 -4.95 -13.20 17.79
CA PHE A 213 -3.58 -13.07 18.31
C PHE A 213 -3.43 -13.27 19.82
N GLN A 214 -4.40 -12.83 20.61
CA GLN A 214 -4.35 -12.95 22.07
C GLN A 214 -4.39 -14.43 22.49
N ILE A 215 -3.62 -14.81 23.51
CA ILE A 215 -3.66 -16.20 24.02
C ILE A 215 -4.99 -16.51 24.73
N SER A 216 -5.61 -15.47 25.32
CA SER A 216 -6.93 -15.53 25.94
C SER A 216 -8.08 -15.75 24.95
N SER A 217 -7.84 -15.58 23.65
CA SER A 217 -8.88 -15.76 22.63
C SER A 217 -9.36 -17.22 22.55
N PRO A 218 -10.58 -17.47 22.05
CA PRO A 218 -11.07 -18.82 21.77
C PRO A 218 -10.11 -19.65 20.88
N GLN A 219 -9.36 -18.97 20.02
CA GLN A 219 -8.38 -19.50 19.08
C GLN A 219 -7.03 -19.85 19.74
N ARG A 220 -6.82 -19.40 21.00
CA ARG A 220 -5.63 -19.65 21.84
C ARG A 220 -4.32 -19.13 21.24
N GLY A 221 -4.33 -17.91 20.70
CA GLY A 221 -3.14 -17.25 20.15
C GLY A 221 -2.73 -17.80 18.79
N ILE A 222 -3.28 -17.19 17.74
CA ILE A 222 -2.96 -17.48 16.34
C ILE A 222 -2.47 -16.19 15.70
N VAL A 223 -1.37 -16.25 14.97
CA VAL A 223 -0.94 -15.17 14.09
C VAL A 223 -1.64 -15.39 12.75
N ALA A 224 -2.74 -14.67 12.52
CA ALA A 224 -3.45 -14.67 11.25
C ALA A 224 -3.17 -13.34 10.55
N LEU A 225 -2.26 -13.33 9.58
CA LEU A 225 -1.75 -12.08 8.99
C LEU A 225 -2.18 -11.95 7.54
N ARG A 226 -2.54 -10.72 7.15
CA ARG A 226 -2.81 -10.34 5.78
C ARG A 226 -1.85 -9.25 5.32
N ILE A 227 -1.27 -9.43 4.13
CA ILE A 227 -0.51 -8.38 3.45
C ILE A 227 -1.34 -7.88 2.28
N ASN A 228 -1.60 -6.57 2.25
CA ASN A 228 -2.36 -5.91 1.22
C ASN A 228 -1.42 -5.24 0.21
N PHE A 229 -1.67 -5.44 -1.09
CA PHE A 229 -0.93 -4.80 -2.17
C PHE A 229 -1.90 -4.14 -3.14
N PRO A 230 -1.89 -2.81 -3.31
CA PRO A 230 -2.75 -2.14 -4.28
C PRO A 230 -2.16 -2.31 -5.67
N PHE A 231 -2.58 -3.35 -6.39
CA PHE A 231 -2.18 -3.56 -7.77
C PHE A 231 -2.88 -2.55 -8.70
N GLN A 232 -2.09 -1.86 -9.52
CA GLN A 232 -2.60 -0.97 -10.56
C GLN A 232 -1.91 -1.27 -11.90
N SER A 233 -2.71 -1.41 -12.95
CA SER A 233 -2.22 -1.71 -14.30
C SER A 233 -1.74 -0.43 -14.99
N ALA A 234 -0.52 -0.46 -15.53
CA ALA A 234 0.00 0.61 -16.37
C ALA A 234 -0.55 0.56 -17.81
N SER A 235 -1.19 -0.54 -18.23
CA SER A 235 -1.61 -0.77 -19.62
C SER A 235 -3.12 -0.92 -19.82
N MET A 236 -3.89 -1.03 -18.74
CA MET A 236 -5.34 -1.15 -18.77
C MET A 236 -5.99 -0.04 -17.96
N SER A 237 -7.05 0.55 -18.51
CA SER A 237 -7.88 1.55 -17.84
C SER A 237 -9.12 0.90 -17.20
N SER A 238 -9.69 1.57 -16.21
CA SER A 238 -10.86 1.11 -15.48
C SER A 238 -12.15 1.64 -16.12
N PHE A 239 -13.10 0.75 -16.37
CA PHE A 239 -14.43 1.08 -16.88
C PHE A 239 -15.51 0.66 -15.89
N ARG A 240 -16.66 1.34 -15.96
CA ARG A 240 -17.85 1.01 -15.17
C ARG A 240 -18.64 -0.08 -15.88
N GLU A 241 -19.48 -0.77 -15.12
CA GLU A 241 -20.47 -1.66 -15.70
C GLU A 241 -21.41 -0.88 -16.61
N ASN A 242 -21.79 -1.48 -17.73
CA ASN A 242 -22.71 -0.86 -18.65
C ASN A 242 -24.15 -0.98 -18.09
N PRO A 243 -24.88 0.14 -17.89
CA PRO A 243 -26.23 0.10 -17.34
C PRO A 243 -27.24 -0.65 -18.22
N ALA A 244 -26.93 -0.84 -19.51
CA ALA A 244 -27.74 -1.64 -20.43
C ALA A 244 -27.58 -3.16 -20.23
N GLY A 245 -26.55 -3.61 -19.50
CA GLY A 245 -26.39 -5.01 -19.11
C GLY A 245 -24.92 -5.48 -19.07
N PRO A 246 -24.64 -6.63 -18.44
CA PRO A 246 -23.28 -7.12 -18.19
C PRO A 246 -22.53 -7.59 -19.45
N PHE A 247 -23.23 -7.83 -20.55
CA PHE A 247 -22.63 -8.24 -21.82
C PHE A 247 -22.40 -7.07 -22.78
N GLU A 248 -22.88 -5.87 -22.41
CA GLU A 248 -22.74 -4.69 -23.25
C GLU A 248 -21.35 -4.07 -23.09
N PRO A 249 -20.76 -3.50 -24.16
CA PRO A 249 -19.41 -2.93 -24.09
C PRO A 249 -19.31 -1.81 -23.05
N THR A 250 -18.28 -1.85 -22.21
CA THR A 250 -18.04 -0.86 -21.15
C THR A 250 -17.13 0.28 -21.59
N ILE A 251 -16.59 0.24 -22.82
CA ILE A 251 -15.60 1.21 -23.35
C ILE A 251 -16.11 2.66 -23.35
N GLY A 252 -17.42 2.88 -23.43
CA GLY A 252 -18.03 4.21 -23.36
C GLY A 252 -18.21 4.76 -21.94
N PHE A 253 -17.84 3.99 -20.90
CA PHE A 253 -18.05 4.34 -19.50
C PHE A 253 -16.74 4.26 -18.69
N PRO A 254 -15.69 5.02 -19.04
CA PRO A 254 -14.49 5.07 -18.21
C PRO A 254 -14.80 5.63 -16.81
N ASN A 255 -13.95 5.29 -15.84
CA ASN A 255 -13.95 5.95 -14.53
C ASN A 255 -13.03 7.16 -14.62
N ALA A 256 -13.61 8.35 -14.63
CA ALA A 256 -12.84 9.58 -14.58
C ALA A 256 -12.06 9.65 -13.26
N ALA A 257 -10.81 10.07 -13.35
CA ALA A 257 -9.97 10.33 -12.19
C ALA A 257 -10.25 11.74 -11.67
N ASP A 258 -10.71 11.83 -10.43
CA ASP A 258 -10.99 13.09 -9.74
C ASP A 258 -10.73 12.88 -8.25
N ASP A 259 -9.64 13.45 -7.75
CA ASP A 259 -9.22 13.33 -6.36
C ASP A 259 -9.92 14.34 -5.45
N ASP A 260 -10.61 15.35 -6.00
CA ASP A 260 -11.33 16.34 -5.18
C ASP A 260 -12.74 15.84 -4.79
N GLU A 261 -13.24 14.82 -5.48
CA GLU A 261 -14.54 14.19 -5.21
C GLU A 261 -14.42 12.81 -4.51
N VAL A 262 -13.21 12.41 -4.09
CA VAL A 262 -13.00 11.16 -3.33
C VAL A 262 -13.58 11.28 -1.92
N THR A 263 -14.30 10.25 -1.48
CA THR A 263 -14.86 10.15 -0.12
C THR A 263 -14.14 9.09 0.70
N GLU A 264 -13.60 9.44 1.86
CA GLU A 264 -12.95 8.53 2.81
C GLU A 264 -13.97 7.99 3.82
N LEU A 265 -14.08 6.67 3.98
CA LEU A 265 -14.98 6.04 4.97
C LEU A 265 -14.41 6.02 6.39
N ASN A 266 -13.09 5.88 6.50
CA ASN A 266 -12.34 5.75 7.75
C ASN A 266 -11.10 6.68 7.74
N PRO A 267 -11.28 8.01 7.62
CA PRO A 267 -10.15 8.95 7.52
C PRO A 267 -9.20 8.90 8.73
N THR A 268 -9.67 8.41 9.89
CA THR A 268 -8.86 8.25 11.11
C THR A 268 -7.86 7.09 11.04
N GLU A 269 -8.07 6.12 10.14
CA GLU A 269 -7.15 4.98 9.94
C GLU A 269 -6.05 5.29 8.90
N ARG A 270 -6.02 6.51 8.37
CA ARG A 270 -4.98 6.94 7.44
C ARG A 270 -3.65 7.15 8.19
N PRO A 271 -2.52 6.55 7.77
CA PRO A 271 -1.26 6.57 8.54
C PRO A 271 -0.48 7.90 8.46
N GLY A 272 -1.07 8.94 7.88
CA GLY A 272 -0.46 10.25 7.67
C GLY A 272 -1.40 11.23 6.96
N ASP A 273 -0.87 12.39 6.58
CA ASP A 273 -1.56 13.42 5.83
C ASP A 273 -1.36 13.24 4.32
N LEU A 274 -2.31 13.75 3.54
CA LEU A 274 -2.23 13.70 2.08
C LEU A 274 -1.14 14.66 1.59
N THR A 275 -0.30 14.21 0.67
CA THR A 275 0.81 15.00 0.10
C THR A 275 0.34 16.18 -0.76
N GLY A 276 -0.92 16.17 -1.21
CA GLY A 276 -1.45 17.19 -2.12
C GLY A 276 -1.08 16.98 -3.59
N ALA A 277 -0.32 15.93 -3.93
CA ALA A 277 0.16 15.66 -5.28
C ALA A 277 -0.99 15.73 -6.32
N PRO A 278 -0.86 16.54 -7.39
CA PRO A 278 -1.88 16.65 -8.42
C PRO A 278 -2.04 15.34 -9.21
N LEU A 279 -3.20 15.14 -9.83
CA LEU A 279 -3.43 14.02 -10.75
C LEU A 279 -2.81 14.24 -12.13
N SER A 280 -2.60 15.50 -12.49
CA SER A 280 -2.01 15.94 -13.75
C SER A 280 -1.43 17.34 -13.59
N ASP A 281 -0.30 17.58 -14.24
CA ASP A 281 0.20 18.90 -14.55
C ASP A 281 0.25 19.07 -16.08
N GLY A 282 -0.61 19.96 -16.61
CA GLY A 282 -0.78 20.13 -18.04
C GLY A 282 -1.13 18.82 -18.78
N GLU A 283 -0.24 18.39 -19.68
CA GLU A 283 -0.38 17.13 -20.44
C GLU A 283 0.28 15.92 -19.74
N ILE A 284 0.96 16.13 -18.61
CA ILE A 284 1.68 15.10 -17.86
C ILE A 284 0.77 14.60 -16.73
N TYR A 285 0.57 13.29 -16.67
CA TYR A 285 -0.25 12.66 -15.63
C TYR A 285 0.64 12.10 -14.53
N ALA A 286 0.14 12.07 -13.29
CA ALA A 286 0.86 11.59 -12.11
C ALA A 286 1.25 10.09 -12.16
N GLY A 287 0.83 9.39 -13.21
CA GLY A 287 1.17 7.99 -13.47
C GLY A 287 0.28 7.01 -12.71
N THR A 288 0.67 5.74 -12.76
CA THR A 288 -0.16 4.61 -12.32
C THR A 288 -0.40 4.59 -10.81
N TYR A 289 0.47 5.19 -9.99
CA TYR A 289 0.36 5.21 -8.52
C TYR A 289 0.38 6.62 -7.93
N GLY A 290 0.23 7.64 -8.78
CA GLY A 290 0.24 9.03 -8.39
C GLY A 290 -1.13 9.56 -7.95
N GLY A 291 -1.20 10.86 -7.74
CA GLY A 291 -2.35 11.56 -7.18
C GLY A 291 -2.37 11.56 -5.65
N ARG A 292 -3.16 12.46 -5.09
CA ARG A 292 -3.33 12.70 -3.65
C ARG A 292 -3.65 11.43 -2.88
N TYR A 293 -4.47 10.57 -3.48
CA TYR A 293 -4.91 9.31 -2.88
C TYR A 293 -4.17 8.08 -3.43
N GLY A 294 -3.14 8.25 -4.27
CA GLY A 294 -2.45 7.13 -4.91
C GLY A 294 -3.35 6.23 -5.77
N LEU A 295 -4.48 6.75 -6.27
CA LEU A 295 -5.44 6.01 -7.12
C LEU A 295 -5.04 6.01 -8.60
N GLY A 296 -3.97 6.74 -8.94
CA GLY A 296 -3.40 6.82 -10.28
C GLY A 296 -4.25 7.59 -11.28
N ALA A 297 -3.59 7.95 -12.38
CA ALA A 297 -4.19 8.60 -13.54
C ALA A 297 -3.54 8.10 -14.84
N GLN A 298 -4.36 7.82 -15.85
CA GLN A 298 -3.95 7.50 -17.20
C GLN A 298 -4.55 8.54 -18.16
N GLY A 299 -3.71 9.10 -19.03
CA GLY A 299 -4.15 10.03 -20.09
C GLY A 299 -4.95 9.38 -21.21
N ALA A 300 -5.03 8.06 -21.25
CA ALA A 300 -5.79 7.36 -22.27
C ALA A 300 -7.30 7.55 -22.04
N MET A 301 -8.03 7.93 -23.11
CA MET A 301 -9.49 8.08 -23.12
C MET A 301 -10.06 9.22 -22.26
N GLY A 302 -9.22 10.17 -21.84
CA GLY A 302 -9.62 11.37 -21.09
C GLY A 302 -10.28 12.47 -21.94
N SER A 303 -11.21 12.12 -22.84
CA SER A 303 -11.84 13.10 -23.73
C SER A 303 -12.99 13.86 -23.06
N GLU A 304 -13.28 15.08 -23.51
CA GLU A 304 -14.46 15.87 -23.11
C GLU A 304 -15.76 15.06 -23.15
N HIS A 305 -15.92 14.21 -24.16
CA HIS A 305 -17.15 13.43 -24.34
C HIS A 305 -17.33 12.31 -23.30
N PHE A 306 -16.24 11.73 -22.79
CA PHE A 306 -16.30 10.55 -21.92
C PHE A 306 -16.02 10.88 -20.44
N THR A 307 -15.16 11.86 -20.18
CA THR A 307 -14.68 12.18 -18.83
C THR A 307 -14.69 13.68 -18.53
N GLY A 308 -15.23 14.52 -19.41
CA GLY A 308 -15.15 15.98 -19.26
C GLY A 308 -13.72 16.50 -19.27
N GLY A 309 -12.85 15.86 -20.07
CA GLY A 309 -11.43 16.24 -20.20
C GLY A 309 -10.53 15.68 -19.10
N ARG A 310 -11.08 14.95 -18.12
CA ARG A 310 -10.31 14.36 -17.01
C ARG A 310 -9.58 13.08 -17.42
N PRO A 311 -8.43 12.76 -16.80
CA PRO A 311 -7.79 11.46 -16.98
C PRO A 311 -8.69 10.30 -16.53
N VAL A 312 -8.31 9.08 -16.90
CA VAL A 312 -9.02 7.85 -16.53
C VAL A 312 -8.23 7.09 -15.48
N ARG A 313 -8.93 6.46 -14.53
CA ARG A 313 -8.29 5.60 -13.53
C ARG A 313 -7.69 4.33 -14.17
N PRO A 314 -6.51 3.86 -13.73
CA PRO A 314 -6.00 2.56 -14.12
C PRO A 314 -6.89 1.42 -13.62
N TYR A 315 -6.87 0.28 -14.31
CA TYR A 315 -7.44 -0.95 -13.77
C TYR A 315 -6.71 -1.33 -12.49
N ARG A 316 -7.46 -1.60 -11.43
CA ARG A 316 -6.92 -1.81 -10.08
C ARG A 316 -7.62 -2.92 -9.33
N ARG A 317 -6.87 -3.59 -8.46
CA ARG A 317 -7.34 -4.56 -7.47
C ARG A 317 -6.42 -4.50 -6.26
N VAL A 318 -6.95 -4.76 -5.07
CA VAL A 318 -6.07 -5.09 -3.94
C VAL A 318 -5.84 -6.58 -3.98
N ILE A 319 -4.58 -6.98 -4.13
CA ILE A 319 -4.15 -8.37 -4.01
C ILE A 319 -3.76 -8.54 -2.56
N SER A 320 -4.43 -9.47 -1.88
CA SER A 320 -4.13 -9.78 -0.49
C SER A 320 -3.57 -11.20 -0.41
N ALA A 321 -2.47 -11.35 0.31
CA ALA A 321 -1.93 -12.65 0.70
C ALA A 321 -2.14 -12.87 2.18
N GLN A 322 -2.33 -14.13 2.57
CA GLN A 322 -2.74 -14.49 3.92
C GLN A 322 -1.95 -15.70 4.41
N ALA A 323 -1.58 -15.68 5.68
CA ALA A 323 -0.91 -16.79 6.33
C ALA A 323 -1.37 -16.93 7.78
N ILE A 324 -1.47 -18.17 8.25
CA ILE A 324 -1.96 -18.48 9.59
C ILE A 324 -0.99 -19.43 10.28
N TYR A 325 -0.45 -19.00 11.42
CA TYR A 325 0.46 -19.80 12.25
C TYR A 325 0.03 -19.77 13.71
N ARG A 326 0.23 -20.89 14.42
CA ARG A 326 -0.01 -20.92 15.86
C ARG A 326 1.13 -20.20 16.58
N ARG A 327 0.79 -19.28 17.49
CA ARG A 327 1.76 -18.57 18.32
C ARG A 327 2.42 -19.52 19.32
N GLU A 328 3.73 -19.43 19.43
CA GLU A 328 4.52 -20.14 20.43
C GLU A 328 4.57 -19.28 21.71
N VAL A 329 4.30 -19.92 22.86
CA VAL A 329 4.36 -19.26 24.17
C VAL A 329 5.69 -19.62 24.80
N PHE A 330 6.56 -18.62 24.94
CA PHE A 330 7.83 -18.79 25.63
C PHE A 330 7.59 -18.56 27.11
N GLY A 331 7.64 -19.63 27.90
CA GLY A 331 7.62 -19.53 29.35
C GLY A 331 8.94 -18.94 29.84
N ASN A 332 8.87 -17.84 30.59
CA ASN A 332 9.97 -17.36 31.41
C ASN A 332 10.15 -18.28 32.63
#